data_AF-A0A9E4YAQ6-F1
#
_entry.id   AF-A0A9E4YAQ6-F1
#
_cell.length_a   1.000
_cell.length_b   1.000
_cell.length_c   1.000
_cell.angle_alpha   90.00
_cell.angle_beta   90.00
_cell.angle_gamma   90.00
#
_symmetry.space_group_name_H-M   'P 1'
#
loop_
_entity.id
_entity.type
_entity.pdbx_description
1 polymer ?
#
loop_
_entity_poly.entity_id
_entity_poly.type
_entity_poly.pdbx_seq_one_letter_code
_entity_poly.pdbx_strand_id
1 'polypeptide(L)'
;MPAKRKGSGGSGNKISYDCSFCGKNQDQVRRLIAGPGAVYICNECVELCREIVQEDDSNGTVKAKEPLQRIPPPKVIYEQLSEYVIGQEQAKKVLSVAVYNHYKRIGSQTANDVELEKSNIMLLGPTGSGKTLLARTLARLLEVPFTIADATALTEAGYVGEDVENILLRLIQAADFDVAKAERGIIYIDEIDKISRKTGDNPSITRDVSGEGVQQALLKIIEGCVANVPPQGGRKHPHQDFIQINTVNILFICGGAFQGLDEVIGKRVGSGRI
;
A
#
# COMPACT_ATOMS: atom_id res chain seq x y z
N MET A 1 -38.72 53.50 -70.20
CA MET A 1 -39.16 54.43 -69.11
C MET A 1 -40.68 54.54 -69.17
N PRO A 2 -41.42 54.87 -68.09
CA PRO A 2 -41.17 54.75 -66.63
C PRO A 2 -42.19 53.71 -66.04
N ALA A 3 -42.79 53.71 -64.82
CA ALA A 3 -42.65 54.48 -63.57
C ALA A 3 -42.94 53.61 -62.30
N LYS A 4 -41.90 53.36 -61.51
CA LYS A 4 -41.84 53.06 -60.05
C LYS A 4 -43.12 53.20 -59.17
N ARG A 5 -43.34 52.18 -58.31
CA ARG A 5 -43.40 52.28 -56.81
C ARG A 5 -42.74 51.00 -56.26
N LYS A 6 -41.64 50.97 -55.47
CA LYS A 6 -41.20 51.61 -54.19
C LYS A 6 -41.76 50.93 -52.92
N GLY A 7 -40.85 50.37 -52.10
CA GLY A 7 -41.08 49.90 -50.72
C GLY A 7 -41.57 48.45 -50.63
N SER A 8 -41.21 47.64 -49.62
CA SER A 8 -40.26 47.84 -48.51
C SER A 8 -39.56 46.52 -48.14
N GLY A 9 -38.40 46.58 -47.49
CA GLY A 9 -37.59 45.39 -47.20
C GLY A 9 -38.17 44.50 -46.10
N GLY A 10 -38.22 43.19 -46.34
CA GLY A 10 -38.44 42.19 -45.29
C GLY A 10 -37.11 41.81 -44.64
N SER A 11 -36.87 42.29 -43.41
CA SER A 11 -35.69 41.95 -42.62
C SER A 11 -35.73 40.46 -42.23
N GLY A 12 -35.07 39.61 -43.01
CA GLY A 12 -34.87 38.21 -42.67
C GLY A 12 -34.05 38.12 -41.38
N ASN A 13 -34.74 37.88 -40.25
CA ASN A 13 -34.17 37.97 -38.92
C ASN A 13 -33.24 36.76 -38.65
N LYS A 14 -32.01 36.81 -39.19
CA LYS A 14 -30.91 35.92 -38.81
C LYS A 14 -30.73 36.04 -37.30
N ILE A 15 -31.14 35.00 -36.57
CA ILE A 15 -30.84 34.87 -35.13
C ILE A 15 -29.32 34.77 -35.04
N SER A 16 -28.67 35.78 -34.47
CA SER A 16 -27.26 35.70 -34.13
C SER A 16 -27.09 34.81 -32.92
N TYR A 17 -26.11 33.91 -32.99
CA TYR A 17 -25.63 33.17 -31.83
C TYR A 17 -24.27 33.75 -31.47
N ASP A 18 -24.25 34.50 -30.38
CA ASP A 18 -23.09 35.26 -29.92
C ASP A 18 -22.53 34.62 -28.64
N CYS A 19 -21.21 34.49 -28.55
CA CYS A 19 -20.53 33.85 -27.42
C CYS A 19 -20.74 34.65 -26.14
N SER A 20 -21.37 34.06 -25.14
CA SER A 20 -21.71 34.68 -23.85
C SER A 20 -20.49 35.08 -23.00
N PHE A 21 -19.29 34.67 -23.41
CA PHE A 21 -18.02 34.95 -22.71
C PHE A 21 -17.20 36.07 -23.37
N CYS A 22 -17.27 36.25 -24.69
CA CYS A 22 -16.44 37.23 -25.43
C CYS A 22 -17.18 38.09 -26.45
N GLY A 23 -18.50 37.93 -26.58
CA GLY A 23 -19.35 38.70 -27.50
C GLY A 23 -19.16 38.40 -29.00
N LYS A 24 -18.24 37.50 -29.37
CA LYS A 24 -18.03 37.11 -30.77
C LYS A 24 -19.22 36.34 -31.34
N ASN A 25 -19.63 36.72 -32.54
CA ASN A 25 -20.68 36.04 -33.31
C ASN A 25 -20.21 34.67 -33.84
N GLN A 26 -21.14 33.76 -34.14
CA GLN A 26 -20.87 32.47 -34.79
C GLN A 26 -19.99 32.58 -36.05
N ASP A 27 -20.19 33.61 -36.89
CA ASP A 27 -19.39 33.84 -38.11
C ASP A 27 -17.93 34.27 -37.82
N GLN A 28 -17.59 34.61 -36.57
CA GLN A 28 -16.27 35.11 -36.13
C GLN A 28 -15.43 34.06 -35.39
N VAL A 29 -15.93 32.84 -35.19
CA VAL A 29 -15.27 31.78 -34.40
C VAL A 29 -15.29 30.44 -35.12
N ARG A 30 -14.26 29.60 -34.91
CA ARG A 30 -14.15 28.31 -35.62
C ARG A 30 -15.24 27.31 -35.20
N ARG A 31 -15.67 27.36 -33.93
CA ARG A 31 -16.84 26.64 -33.39
C ARG A 31 -17.52 27.47 -32.31
N LEU A 32 -18.85 27.38 -32.27
CA LEU A 32 -19.69 27.84 -31.18
C LEU A 32 -20.48 26.65 -30.63
N ILE A 33 -20.51 26.49 -29.31
CA ILE A 33 -21.10 25.36 -28.59
C ILE A 33 -22.28 25.90 -27.78
N ALA A 34 -23.46 25.29 -27.94
CA ALA A 34 -24.66 25.64 -27.18
C ALA A 34 -24.69 24.89 -25.85
N GLY A 35 -25.01 25.59 -24.77
CA GLY A 35 -25.24 25.04 -23.43
C GLY A 35 -26.71 25.18 -22.98
N PRO A 36 -27.05 24.66 -21.78
CA PRO A 36 -28.35 24.87 -21.15
C PRO A 36 -28.67 26.37 -20.99
N GLY A 37 -29.95 26.74 -21.04
CA GLY A 37 -30.40 28.11 -20.77
C GLY A 37 -30.03 29.15 -21.84
N ALA A 38 -29.80 28.73 -23.09
CA ALA A 38 -29.42 29.60 -24.22
C ALA A 38 -28.07 30.35 -24.03
N VAL A 39 -27.15 29.75 -23.27
CA VAL A 39 -25.75 30.19 -23.15
C VAL A 39 -24.93 29.57 -24.29
N TYR A 40 -23.98 30.32 -24.86
CA TYR A 40 -23.11 29.86 -25.94
C TYR A 40 -21.64 30.15 -25.62
N ILE A 41 -20.74 29.21 -25.91
CA ILE A 41 -19.29 29.38 -25.72
C ILE A 41 -18.53 28.99 -27.00
N CYS A 42 -17.55 29.80 -27.42
CA CYS A 42 -16.74 29.52 -28.59
C CYS A 42 -15.47 28.72 -28.25
N ASN A 43 -14.82 28.11 -29.26
CA ASN A 43 -13.59 27.36 -29.04
C ASN A 43 -12.50 28.18 -28.34
N GLU A 44 -12.32 29.45 -28.71
CA GLU A 44 -11.29 30.32 -28.14
C GLU A 44 -11.52 30.56 -26.63
N CYS A 45 -12.78 30.69 -26.20
CA CYS A 45 -13.10 30.81 -24.79
C CYS A 45 -12.96 29.47 -24.05
N VAL A 46 -13.19 28.32 -24.72
CA VAL A 46 -12.89 27.00 -24.13
C VAL A 46 -11.38 26.81 -23.98
N GLU A 47 -10.58 27.29 -24.94
CA GLU A 47 -9.12 27.25 -24.93
C GLU A 47 -8.57 28.18 -23.82
N LEU A 48 -9.00 29.44 -23.75
CA LEU A 48 -8.60 30.40 -22.70
C LEU A 48 -9.05 29.98 -21.29
N CYS A 49 -10.30 29.49 -21.13
CA CYS A 49 -10.75 28.98 -19.82
C CYS A 49 -9.98 27.71 -19.41
N ARG A 50 -9.47 26.93 -20.36
CA ARG A 50 -8.62 25.77 -20.06
C ARG A 50 -7.24 26.22 -19.59
N GLU A 51 -6.65 27.23 -20.22
CA GLU A 51 -5.37 27.82 -19.81
C GLU A 51 -5.47 28.41 -18.39
N ILE A 52 -6.50 29.23 -18.11
CA ILE A 52 -6.74 29.81 -16.78
C ILE A 52 -6.91 28.72 -15.70
N VAL A 53 -7.69 27.67 -15.98
CA VAL A 53 -7.86 26.53 -15.05
C VAL A 53 -6.55 25.75 -14.84
N GLN A 54 -5.68 25.69 -15.85
CA GLN A 54 -4.36 25.05 -15.74
C GLN A 54 -3.33 25.92 -14.99
N GLU A 55 -3.46 27.25 -15.04
CA GLU A 55 -2.70 28.17 -14.19
C GLU A 55 -3.16 28.07 -12.72
N ASP A 56 -4.47 27.97 -12.46
CA ASP A 56 -5.01 27.71 -11.11
C ASP A 56 -4.63 26.32 -10.57
N ASP A 57 -4.63 25.27 -11.39
CA ASP A 57 -4.19 23.93 -10.97
C ASP A 57 -2.66 23.85 -10.74
N SER A 58 -1.86 24.80 -11.25
CA SER A 58 -0.40 24.84 -11.07
C SER A 58 0.09 25.84 -10.00
N ASN A 59 -0.65 26.91 -9.70
CA ASN A 59 -0.34 27.86 -8.62
C ASN A 59 -1.30 27.81 -7.42
N GLY A 60 -2.50 27.22 -7.56
CA GLY A 60 -3.66 27.59 -6.75
C GLY A 60 -4.46 26.47 -6.04
N THR A 61 -4.45 25.21 -6.47
CA THR A 61 -4.89 24.07 -5.61
C THR A 61 -4.49 22.68 -6.15
N VAL A 62 -4.04 21.79 -5.26
CA VAL A 62 -3.72 20.39 -5.61
C VAL A 62 -5.01 19.57 -5.83
N LYS A 63 -5.52 19.53 -7.07
CA LYS A 63 -6.66 18.68 -7.44
C LYS A 63 -6.23 17.27 -7.83
N ALA A 64 -6.28 16.38 -6.85
CA ALA A 64 -6.67 14.97 -7.01
C ALA A 64 -6.02 14.16 -8.17
N LYS A 65 -4.69 14.03 -8.16
CA LYS A 65 -4.20 12.65 -7.94
C LYS A 65 -4.47 12.34 -6.48
N GLU A 66 -5.01 11.15 -6.14
CA GLU A 66 -5.28 10.82 -4.75
C GLU A 66 -4.04 11.12 -3.89
N PRO A 67 -4.17 11.91 -2.82
CA PRO A 67 -3.03 12.19 -1.98
C PRO A 67 -2.58 10.86 -1.39
N LEU A 68 -1.33 10.48 -1.67
CA LEU A 68 -0.63 9.48 -0.88
C LEU A 68 -0.86 9.83 0.59
N GLN A 69 -1.61 8.98 1.28
CA GLN A 69 -1.96 9.12 2.70
C GLN A 69 -0.70 9.57 3.42
N ARG A 70 -0.67 10.80 3.96
CA ARG A 70 0.58 11.51 4.24
C ARG A 70 1.36 10.80 5.36
N ILE A 71 2.20 9.84 4.97
CA ILE A 71 2.90 8.95 5.90
C ILE A 71 3.65 9.82 6.92
N PRO A 72 3.33 9.70 8.22
CA PRO A 72 3.92 10.57 9.23
C PRO A 72 5.45 10.49 9.18
N PRO A 73 6.18 11.62 9.26
CA PRO A 73 7.64 11.60 9.27
C PRO A 73 8.19 10.67 10.36
N PRO A 74 9.39 10.08 10.22
CA PRO A 74 9.93 9.13 11.19
C PRO A 74 9.98 9.66 12.63
N LYS A 75 10.13 10.97 12.81
CA LYS A 75 10.06 11.62 14.13
C LYS A 75 8.67 11.48 14.77
N VAL A 76 7.61 11.70 14.00
CA VAL A 76 6.21 11.65 14.45
C VAL A 76 5.81 10.20 14.78
N ILE A 77 6.21 9.23 13.93
CA ILE A 77 6.04 7.79 14.24
C ILE A 77 6.75 7.42 15.55
N TYR A 78 7.98 7.88 15.75
CA TYR A 78 8.76 7.62 16.96
C TYR A 78 8.12 8.24 18.22
N GLU A 79 7.59 9.46 18.11
CA GLU A 79 6.89 10.16 19.20
C GLU A 79 5.61 9.39 19.60
N GLN A 80 4.77 9.03 18.64
CA GLN A 80 3.53 8.29 18.89
C GLN A 80 3.76 6.83 19.33
N LEU A 81 4.83 6.17 18.86
CA LEU A 81 5.27 4.89 19.43
C LEU A 81 5.71 5.04 20.89
N SER A 82 6.24 6.19 21.30
CA SER A 82 6.70 6.46 22.66
C SER A 82 5.56 6.74 23.66
N GLU A 83 4.38 7.13 23.19
CA GLU A 83 3.17 7.26 24.02
C GLU A 83 2.71 5.89 24.56
N TYR A 84 2.94 4.80 23.82
CA TYR A 84 2.51 3.45 24.18
C TYR A 84 3.65 2.49 24.55
N VAL A 85 4.89 2.76 24.12
CA VAL A 85 6.06 1.90 24.35
C VAL A 85 7.17 2.68 25.05
N ILE A 86 7.27 2.45 26.36
CA ILE A 86 8.30 3.02 27.23
C ILE A 86 9.64 2.31 26.99
N GLY A 87 10.70 3.09 26.78
CA GLY A 87 12.00 2.54 26.40
C GLY A 87 12.03 2.00 24.97
N GLN A 88 12.93 1.06 24.69
CA GLN A 88 13.15 0.48 23.36
C GLN A 88 13.50 1.52 22.27
N GLU A 89 14.22 2.57 22.64
CA GLU A 89 14.48 3.75 21.80
C GLU A 89 15.13 3.43 20.44
N GLN A 90 16.09 2.49 20.43
CA GLN A 90 16.70 2.01 19.19
C GLN A 90 15.68 1.32 18.28
N ALA A 91 14.81 0.46 18.82
CA ALA A 91 13.79 -0.24 18.06
C ALA A 91 12.73 0.74 17.50
N LYS A 92 12.23 1.68 18.33
CA LYS A 92 11.30 2.73 17.89
C LYS A 92 11.91 3.57 16.75
N LYS A 93 13.18 3.97 16.87
CA LYS A 93 13.88 4.74 15.83
C LYS A 93 14.03 3.95 14.51
N VAL A 94 14.44 2.69 14.59
CA VAL A 94 14.61 1.83 13.39
C VAL A 94 13.28 1.55 12.71
N LEU A 95 12.25 1.14 13.47
CA LEU A 95 10.89 0.93 12.97
C LEU A 95 10.38 2.17 12.22
N SER A 96 10.49 3.34 12.85
CA SER A 96 9.97 4.59 12.29
C SER A 96 10.60 4.97 10.95
N VAL A 97 11.89 4.69 10.75
CA VAL A 97 12.58 4.95 9.47
C VAL A 97 12.26 3.88 8.43
N ALA A 98 12.32 2.60 8.81
CA ALA A 98 12.04 1.48 7.89
C ALA A 98 10.62 1.56 7.32
N VAL A 99 9.64 1.88 8.17
CA VAL A 99 8.23 1.95 7.82
C VAL A 99 7.90 3.17 6.97
N TYR A 100 8.45 4.34 7.32
CA TYR A 100 8.33 5.53 6.48
C TYR A 100 8.88 5.27 5.07
N ASN A 101 10.05 4.61 4.98
CA ASN A 101 10.63 4.21 3.70
C ASN A 101 9.79 3.17 2.95
N HIS A 102 9.22 2.17 3.64
CA HIS A 102 8.36 1.14 3.01
C HIS A 102 7.11 1.74 2.38
N TYR A 103 6.39 2.62 3.07
CA TYR A 103 5.19 3.25 2.50
C TYR A 103 5.53 4.35 1.49
N LYS A 104 6.65 5.07 1.67
CA LYS A 104 7.16 6.02 0.65
C LYS A 104 7.55 5.29 -0.64
N ARG A 105 8.14 4.10 -0.56
CA ARG A 105 8.42 3.20 -1.69
C ARG A 105 7.13 2.86 -2.44
N ILE A 106 6.10 2.38 -1.74
CA ILE A 106 4.77 2.07 -2.33
C ILE A 106 4.20 3.29 -3.07
N GLY A 107 4.23 4.48 -2.45
CA GLY A 107 3.75 5.70 -3.08
C GLY A 107 4.60 6.21 -4.26
N SER A 108 5.87 5.79 -4.34
CA SER A 108 6.85 6.28 -5.33
C SER A 108 7.02 5.36 -6.55
N GLN A 109 6.30 4.24 -6.66
CA GLN A 109 6.41 3.27 -7.76
C GLN A 109 6.01 3.81 -9.16
N THR A 110 5.76 5.12 -9.30
CA THR A 110 5.29 5.78 -10.54
C THR A 110 6.26 6.84 -11.08
N ALA A 111 7.46 7.00 -10.50
CA ALA A 111 8.26 8.23 -10.69
C ALA A 111 9.75 8.07 -11.07
N ASN A 112 10.41 6.91 -10.87
CA ASN A 112 11.85 6.78 -11.12
C ASN A 112 12.25 5.40 -11.65
N ASP A 113 13.31 5.37 -12.45
CA ASP A 113 14.00 4.19 -13.03
C ASP A 113 14.89 3.48 -11.98
N VAL A 114 14.43 3.42 -10.73
CA VAL A 114 15.19 2.90 -9.58
C VAL A 114 14.26 1.98 -8.77
N GLU A 115 14.51 0.67 -8.86
CA GLU A 115 13.80 -0.32 -8.07
C GLU A 115 14.20 -0.20 -6.60
N LEU A 116 13.26 0.25 -5.77
CA LEU A 116 13.39 0.28 -4.32
C LEU A 116 12.89 -1.05 -3.74
N GLU A 117 13.77 -1.80 -3.11
CA GLU A 117 13.46 -3.09 -2.48
C GLU A 117 12.57 -2.96 -1.23
N LYS A 118 11.89 -4.05 -0.85
CA LYS A 118 11.09 -4.13 0.38
C LYS A 118 11.98 -4.43 1.60
N SER A 119 12.11 -3.46 2.51
CA SER A 119 12.76 -3.65 3.80
C SER A 119 11.82 -4.29 4.84
N ASN A 120 11.78 -5.63 4.87
CA ASN A 120 11.16 -6.39 5.96
C ASN A 120 11.96 -6.21 7.29
N ILE A 121 11.34 -6.46 8.43
CA ILE A 121 11.88 -6.12 9.76
C ILE A 121 11.99 -7.36 10.65
N MET A 122 13.09 -7.48 11.41
CA MET A 122 13.28 -8.52 12.45
C MET A 122 13.43 -7.85 13.82
N LEU A 123 12.53 -8.18 14.75
CA LEU A 123 12.52 -7.71 16.13
C LEU A 123 13.12 -8.77 17.05
N LEU A 124 14.37 -8.55 17.44
CA LEU A 124 15.08 -9.33 18.46
C LEU A 124 14.79 -8.77 19.86
N GLY A 125 14.40 -9.62 20.81
CA GLY A 125 14.30 -9.21 22.22
C GLY A 125 13.55 -10.21 23.09
N PRO A 126 13.78 -10.22 24.42
CA PRO A 126 13.19 -11.19 25.33
C PRO A 126 11.65 -11.12 25.37
N THR A 127 11.01 -12.17 25.86
CA THR A 127 9.57 -12.20 26.10
C THR A 127 9.15 -11.04 27.03
N GLY A 128 8.01 -10.39 26.76
CA GLY A 128 7.54 -9.23 27.52
C GLY A 128 8.19 -7.88 27.14
N SER A 129 9.25 -7.84 26.31
CA SER A 129 9.94 -6.59 25.93
C SER A 129 9.13 -5.60 25.05
N GLY A 130 7.92 -5.97 24.63
CA GLY A 130 7.03 -5.10 23.86
C GLY A 130 7.06 -5.28 22.33
N LYS A 131 7.74 -6.30 21.78
CA LYS A 131 7.80 -6.58 20.32
C LYS A 131 6.42 -6.51 19.63
N THR A 132 5.47 -7.30 20.12
CA THR A 132 4.09 -7.40 19.62
C THR A 132 3.30 -6.09 19.80
N LEU A 133 3.63 -5.30 20.84
CA LEU A 133 3.00 -4.01 21.13
C LEU A 133 3.52 -2.90 20.20
N LEU A 134 4.81 -2.90 19.86
CA LEU A 134 5.40 -2.02 18.84
C LEU A 134 4.69 -2.24 17.49
N ALA A 135 4.63 -3.49 17.00
CA ALA A 135 3.99 -3.81 15.72
C ALA A 135 2.49 -3.44 15.70
N ARG A 136 1.74 -3.76 16.76
CA ARG A 136 0.31 -3.43 16.88
C ARG A 136 0.04 -1.93 17.02
N THR A 137 0.95 -1.17 17.62
CA THR A 137 0.81 0.29 17.74
C THR A 137 1.15 0.98 16.43
N LEU A 138 2.21 0.52 15.77
CA LEU A 138 2.59 0.97 14.43
C LEU A 138 1.46 0.81 13.41
N ALA A 139 0.81 -0.36 13.35
CA ALA A 139 -0.26 -0.60 12.39
C ALA A 139 -1.52 0.25 12.69
N ARG A 140 -1.89 0.40 13.96
CA ARG A 140 -2.98 1.32 14.39
C ARG A 140 -2.71 2.77 13.97
N LEU A 141 -1.46 3.23 14.10
CA LEU A 141 -1.06 4.59 13.74
C LEU A 141 -1.17 4.87 12.23
N LEU A 142 -0.92 3.86 11.40
CA LEU A 142 -0.92 4.01 9.94
C LEU A 142 -2.29 3.72 9.31
N GLU A 143 -3.27 3.30 10.11
CA GLU A 143 -4.63 2.95 9.67
C GLU A 143 -4.64 1.84 8.60
N VAL A 144 -3.68 0.91 8.68
CA VAL A 144 -3.50 -0.21 7.73
C VAL A 144 -3.99 -1.55 8.30
N PRO A 145 -4.45 -2.49 7.44
CA PRO A 145 -4.77 -3.84 7.86
C PRO A 145 -3.61 -4.51 8.58
N PHE A 146 -3.92 -5.25 9.65
CA PHE A 146 -2.93 -5.87 10.53
C PHE A 146 -3.33 -7.28 10.91
N THR A 147 -2.39 -8.21 10.84
CA THR A 147 -2.56 -9.57 11.37
C THR A 147 -1.35 -10.00 12.19
N ILE A 148 -1.60 -10.91 13.13
CA ILE A 148 -0.58 -11.60 13.91
C ILE A 148 -0.65 -13.09 13.56
N ALA A 149 0.49 -13.67 13.22
CA ALA A 149 0.70 -15.10 13.13
C ALA A 149 1.69 -15.55 14.22
N ASP A 150 1.50 -16.76 14.72
CA ASP A 150 2.46 -17.46 15.57
C ASP A 150 3.18 -18.48 14.70
N ALA A 151 4.51 -18.41 14.61
CA ALA A 151 5.28 -19.32 13.77
C ALA A 151 5.16 -20.79 14.20
N THR A 152 4.85 -21.07 15.47
CA THR A 152 4.70 -22.44 16.01
C THR A 152 3.42 -23.14 15.56
N ALA A 153 2.40 -22.39 15.15
CA ALA A 153 1.13 -22.92 14.65
C ALA A 153 1.19 -23.32 13.17
N LEU A 154 2.23 -22.88 12.45
CA LEU A 154 2.39 -23.08 11.02
C LEU A 154 2.94 -24.48 10.71
N THR A 155 2.50 -25.05 9.59
CA THR A 155 3.05 -26.30 9.04
C THR A 155 3.28 -26.20 7.54
N GLU A 156 4.16 -27.06 7.02
CA GLU A 156 4.29 -27.26 5.58
C GLU A 156 2.94 -27.73 4.97
N ALA A 157 2.64 -27.25 3.77
CA ALA A 157 1.35 -27.47 3.11
C ALA A 157 0.99 -28.96 2.97
N GLY A 158 -0.20 -29.32 3.47
CA GLY A 158 -0.72 -30.69 3.44
C GLY A 158 -0.54 -31.50 4.72
N TYR A 159 0.12 -30.95 5.75
CA TYR A 159 0.21 -31.56 7.08
C TYR A 159 -1.00 -31.18 7.97
N VAL A 160 -0.83 -31.26 9.30
CA VAL A 160 -1.86 -30.94 10.30
C VAL A 160 -1.37 -29.75 11.13
N GLY A 161 -1.87 -28.57 10.77
CA GLY A 161 -1.50 -27.28 11.34
C GLY A 161 -2.11 -26.16 10.49
N GLU A 162 -1.59 -24.93 10.62
CA GLU A 162 -2.00 -23.80 9.80
C GLU A 162 -1.12 -23.70 8.53
N ASP A 163 -1.73 -23.79 7.34
CA ASP A 163 -1.03 -23.48 6.08
C ASP A 163 -0.68 -21.97 6.04
N VAL A 164 0.50 -21.60 5.54
CA VAL A 164 1.02 -20.21 5.50
C VAL A 164 0.08 -19.24 4.79
N GLU A 165 -0.67 -19.67 3.79
CA GLU A 165 -1.65 -18.83 3.09
C GLU A 165 -2.83 -18.36 3.99
N ASN A 166 -3.08 -19.00 5.14
CA ASN A 166 -4.10 -18.53 6.09
C ASN A 166 -3.69 -17.20 6.76
N ILE A 167 -2.38 -16.89 6.85
CA ILE A 167 -1.90 -15.58 7.33
C ILE A 167 -2.40 -14.47 6.40
N LEU A 168 -2.36 -14.73 5.08
CA LEU A 168 -2.87 -13.81 4.07
C LEU A 168 -4.40 -13.69 4.14
N LEU A 169 -5.12 -14.80 4.36
CA LEU A 169 -6.57 -14.78 4.58
C LEU A 169 -6.95 -13.89 5.78
N ARG A 170 -6.23 -14.01 6.91
CA ARG A 170 -6.45 -13.15 8.09
C ARG A 170 -6.19 -11.68 7.80
N LEU A 171 -5.19 -11.35 6.97
CA LEU A 171 -4.93 -9.97 6.56
C LEU A 171 -6.04 -9.42 5.63
N ILE A 172 -6.55 -10.25 4.70
CA ILE A 172 -7.69 -9.92 3.83
C ILE A 172 -8.96 -9.70 4.67
N GLN A 173 -9.20 -10.54 5.67
CA GLN A 173 -10.31 -10.36 6.63
C GLN A 173 -10.14 -9.08 7.46
N ALA A 174 -8.92 -8.76 7.90
CA ALA A 174 -8.60 -7.50 8.58
C ALA A 174 -8.61 -6.26 7.66
N ALA A 175 -8.92 -6.44 6.37
CA ALA A 175 -9.11 -5.39 5.38
C ALA A 175 -10.56 -5.33 4.86
N ASP A 176 -11.52 -6.00 5.52
CA ASP A 176 -12.91 -6.14 5.07
C ASP A 176 -13.04 -6.74 3.65
N PHE A 177 -12.14 -7.66 3.31
CA PHE A 177 -11.95 -8.27 1.98
C PHE A 177 -11.50 -7.31 0.86
N ASP A 178 -11.10 -6.07 1.19
CA ASP A 178 -10.43 -5.17 0.26
C ASP A 178 -8.97 -5.61 0.03
N VAL A 179 -8.75 -6.30 -1.09
CA VAL A 179 -7.42 -6.78 -1.50
C VAL A 179 -6.42 -5.62 -1.64
N ALA A 180 -6.82 -4.47 -2.19
CA ALA A 180 -5.92 -3.34 -2.43
C ALA A 180 -5.47 -2.65 -1.13
N LYS A 181 -6.29 -2.72 -0.06
CA LYS A 181 -5.85 -2.39 1.31
C LYS A 181 -4.98 -3.50 1.90
N ALA A 182 -5.34 -4.77 1.75
CA ALA A 182 -4.60 -5.90 2.30
C ALA A 182 -3.15 -5.96 1.74
N GLU A 183 -2.94 -5.68 0.46
CA GLU A 183 -1.62 -5.57 -0.19
C GLU A 183 -0.73 -4.44 0.39
N ARG A 184 -1.29 -3.53 1.19
CA ARG A 184 -0.57 -2.45 1.90
C ARG A 184 -0.52 -2.69 3.42
N GLY A 185 -1.02 -3.84 3.89
CA GLY A 185 -1.08 -4.19 5.31
C GLY A 185 0.26 -4.59 5.92
N ILE A 186 0.22 -4.89 7.22
CA ILE A 186 1.36 -5.34 8.02
C ILE A 186 1.06 -6.74 8.57
N ILE A 187 1.97 -7.69 8.32
CA ILE A 187 1.97 -9.02 8.93
C ILE A 187 3.04 -9.04 10.02
N TYR A 188 2.65 -9.32 11.25
CA TYR A 188 3.58 -9.62 12.33
C TYR A 188 3.63 -11.13 12.60
N ILE A 189 4.82 -11.72 12.60
CA ILE A 189 5.04 -13.16 12.85
C ILE A 189 5.85 -13.29 14.14
N ASP A 190 5.24 -13.69 15.25
CA ASP A 190 5.96 -13.93 16.52
C ASP A 190 6.55 -15.36 16.57
N GLU A 191 7.36 -15.63 17.59
CA GLU A 191 7.99 -16.94 17.85
C GLU A 191 8.85 -17.47 16.67
N ILE A 192 9.37 -16.60 15.79
CA ILE A 192 10.14 -17.01 14.60
C ILE A 192 11.42 -17.80 14.93
N ASP A 193 11.93 -17.67 16.16
CA ASP A 193 13.05 -18.49 16.65
C ASP A 193 12.70 -19.96 16.90
N LYS A 194 11.41 -20.33 16.97
CA LYS A 194 10.97 -21.72 17.21
C LYS A 194 10.95 -22.59 15.97
N ILE A 195 10.73 -21.99 14.79
CA ILE A 195 10.86 -22.68 13.50
C ILE A 195 12.32 -22.74 13.01
N SER A 196 13.27 -22.26 13.81
CA SER A 196 14.70 -22.39 13.51
C SER A 196 15.17 -23.84 13.62
N ARG A 197 16.04 -24.27 12.69
CA ARG A 197 16.60 -25.62 12.70
C ARG A 197 17.51 -25.79 13.91
N LYS A 198 17.12 -26.67 14.84
CA LYS A 198 17.94 -27.05 16.00
C LYS A 198 19.27 -27.61 15.52
N THR A 199 20.38 -26.99 15.91
CA THR A 199 21.73 -27.39 15.48
C THR A 199 22.16 -28.69 16.16
N GLY A 200 21.96 -29.79 15.43
CA GLY A 200 22.63 -31.07 15.60
C GLY A 200 22.79 -31.70 14.22
N ASP A 201 24.00 -32.14 13.88
CA ASP A 201 24.46 -32.22 12.47
C ASP A 201 23.87 -33.34 11.58
N ASN A 202 22.84 -34.06 12.05
CA ASN A 202 22.07 -34.94 11.18
C ASN A 202 20.98 -34.15 10.45
N PRO A 203 20.91 -34.21 9.10
CA PRO A 203 19.64 -34.01 8.41
C PRO A 203 18.61 -34.98 9.00
N SER A 204 17.43 -34.49 9.37
CA SER A 204 16.38 -35.37 9.86
C SER A 204 15.95 -36.32 8.74
N ILE A 205 16.14 -37.62 8.94
CA ILE A 205 15.76 -38.67 7.97
C ILE A 205 14.24 -38.63 7.72
N THR A 206 13.48 -38.17 8.71
CA THR A 206 12.10 -37.70 8.58
C THR A 206 12.05 -36.24 8.09
N ARG A 207 11.23 -35.97 7.08
CA ARG A 207 10.92 -34.61 6.57
C ARG A 207 10.57 -33.63 7.70
N ASP A 208 11.17 -32.44 7.68
CA ASP A 208 10.88 -31.36 8.62
C ASP A 208 9.67 -30.55 8.13
N VAL A 209 8.56 -30.66 8.87
CA VAL A 209 7.24 -30.14 8.48
C VAL A 209 6.83 -28.89 9.28
N SER A 210 7.64 -28.45 10.24
CA SER A 210 7.35 -27.29 11.10
C SER A 210 8.55 -26.36 11.35
N GLY A 211 9.78 -26.79 11.03
CA GLY A 211 10.96 -25.94 10.97
C GLY A 211 11.24 -25.41 9.57
N GLU A 212 12.16 -26.06 8.85
CA GLU A 212 12.66 -25.60 7.56
C GLU A 212 11.57 -25.51 6.48
N GLY A 213 10.63 -26.46 6.43
CA GLY A 213 9.49 -26.43 5.50
C GLY A 213 8.59 -25.20 5.67
N VAL A 214 8.43 -24.70 6.90
CA VAL A 214 7.70 -23.45 7.18
C VAL A 214 8.51 -22.24 6.73
N GLN A 215 9.83 -22.21 6.95
CA GLN A 215 10.69 -21.15 6.44
C GLN A 215 10.64 -21.06 4.90
N GLN A 216 10.72 -22.20 4.20
CA GLN A 216 10.63 -22.27 2.74
C GLN A 216 9.26 -21.83 2.19
N ALA A 217 8.18 -22.03 2.94
CA ALA A 217 6.85 -21.51 2.60
C ALA A 217 6.74 -19.99 2.87
N LEU A 218 7.26 -19.52 3.99
CA LEU A 218 7.28 -18.10 4.36
C LEU A 218 8.12 -17.25 3.41
N LEU A 219 9.29 -17.72 2.95
CA LEU A 219 10.15 -16.99 2.02
C LEU A 219 9.39 -16.51 0.78
N LYS A 220 8.58 -17.37 0.17
CA LYS A 220 7.78 -17.06 -1.03
C LYS A 220 6.87 -15.85 -0.84
N ILE A 221 6.26 -15.69 0.33
CA ILE A 221 5.38 -14.54 0.62
C ILE A 221 6.16 -13.32 1.13
N ILE A 222 7.29 -13.54 1.82
CA ILE A 222 8.16 -12.48 2.36
C ILE A 222 8.91 -11.74 1.24
N GLU A 223 9.41 -12.46 0.23
CA GLU A 223 10.07 -11.90 -0.96
C GLU A 223 9.06 -11.11 -1.80
N GLY A 224 8.01 -11.78 -2.29
CA GLY A 224 6.95 -11.17 -3.08
C GLY A 224 6.41 -12.13 -4.14
N CYS A 225 5.15 -12.57 -3.98
CA CYS A 225 4.48 -13.38 -5.00
C CYS A 225 2.97 -13.05 -5.08
N VAL A 226 2.33 -13.51 -6.16
CA VAL A 226 0.86 -13.55 -6.25
C VAL A 226 0.38 -14.86 -5.64
N ALA A 227 -0.15 -14.79 -4.42
CA ALA A 227 -0.69 -15.93 -3.71
C ALA A 227 -2.16 -16.17 -4.07
N ASN A 228 -2.61 -17.43 -4.06
CA ASN A 228 -4.00 -17.82 -4.26
C ASN A 228 -4.56 -18.35 -2.93
N VAL A 229 -5.50 -17.62 -2.34
CA VAL A 229 -5.99 -17.80 -0.96
C VAL A 229 -7.45 -18.29 -0.97
N PRO A 230 -7.79 -19.39 -0.26
CA PRO A 230 -9.16 -19.90 -0.23
C PRO A 230 -10.06 -19.02 0.68
N PRO A 231 -11.22 -18.54 0.20
CA PRO A 231 -12.02 -17.50 0.88
C PRO A 231 -12.68 -17.94 2.20
N GLN A 232 -12.87 -19.25 2.41
CA GLN A 232 -13.43 -19.80 3.65
C GLN A 232 -12.36 -20.37 4.61
N GLY A 233 -11.08 -20.30 4.24
CA GLY A 233 -9.99 -20.98 4.94
C GLY A 233 -10.03 -22.51 4.79
N GLY A 234 -9.02 -23.18 5.36
CA GLY A 234 -8.89 -24.63 5.29
C GLY A 234 -8.33 -25.15 3.96
N ARG A 235 -8.48 -26.45 3.72
CA ARG A 235 -7.77 -27.18 2.65
C ARG A 235 -8.34 -26.86 1.26
N LYS A 236 -7.43 -26.64 0.31
CA LYS A 236 -7.72 -26.24 -1.09
C LYS A 236 -8.60 -27.28 -1.80
N HIS A 237 -9.85 -26.91 -2.10
CA HIS A 237 -10.75 -27.74 -2.91
C HIS A 237 -10.66 -27.38 -4.41
N PRO A 238 -10.70 -28.36 -5.36
CA PRO A 238 -10.47 -28.10 -6.79
C PRO A 238 -11.49 -27.21 -7.52
N HIS A 239 -12.63 -26.91 -6.90
CA HIS A 239 -13.73 -26.13 -7.48
C HIS A 239 -14.09 -24.90 -6.65
N GLN A 240 -13.17 -24.43 -5.79
CA GLN A 240 -13.35 -23.24 -4.98
C GLN A 240 -12.70 -22.04 -5.67
N ASP A 241 -13.40 -20.91 -5.75
CA ASP A 241 -12.81 -19.65 -6.21
C ASP A 241 -11.72 -19.19 -5.24
N PHE A 242 -10.60 -18.67 -5.75
CA PHE A 242 -9.48 -18.18 -4.95
C PHE A 242 -9.39 -16.66 -4.98
N ILE A 243 -9.10 -16.05 -3.84
CA ILE A 243 -8.71 -14.64 -3.75
C ILE A 243 -7.23 -14.55 -4.14
N GLN A 244 -6.90 -13.72 -5.13
CA GLN A 244 -5.52 -13.42 -5.47
C GLN A 244 -5.03 -12.18 -4.70
N ILE A 245 -3.80 -12.23 -4.20
CA ILE A 245 -3.16 -11.13 -3.45
C ILE A 245 -1.66 -11.07 -3.74
N ASN A 246 -1.13 -9.86 -3.99
CA ASN A 246 0.28 -9.62 -4.24
C ASN A 246 1.04 -9.22 -2.96
N THR A 247 1.99 -10.04 -2.52
CA THR A 247 2.71 -9.82 -1.26
C THR A 247 3.91 -8.87 -1.37
N VAL A 248 4.22 -8.32 -2.56
CA VAL A 248 5.33 -7.38 -2.79
C VAL A 248 5.21 -6.10 -1.93
N ASN A 249 3.98 -5.64 -1.65
CA ASN A 249 3.74 -4.41 -0.90
C ASN A 249 3.34 -4.62 0.58
N ILE A 250 3.13 -5.86 1.00
CA ILE A 250 2.84 -6.21 2.40
C ILE A 250 4.14 -6.15 3.22
N LEU A 251 4.14 -5.41 4.33
CA LEU A 251 5.27 -5.33 5.25
C LEU A 251 5.29 -6.54 6.19
N PHE A 252 6.40 -7.28 6.24
CA PHE A 252 6.60 -8.34 7.22
C PHE A 252 7.47 -7.86 8.38
N ILE A 253 6.99 -8.08 9.60
CA ILE A 253 7.72 -7.84 10.85
C ILE A 253 7.80 -9.16 11.62
N CYS A 254 8.94 -9.85 11.54
CA CYS A 254 9.18 -11.05 12.32
C CYS A 254 9.63 -10.69 13.74
N GLY A 255 9.23 -11.45 14.75
CA GLY A 255 9.61 -11.30 16.14
C GLY A 255 10.09 -12.62 16.73
N GLY A 256 11.13 -12.58 17.57
CA GLY A 256 11.60 -13.75 18.28
C GLY A 256 12.31 -13.41 19.59
N ALA A 257 12.46 -14.43 20.45
CA ALA A 257 13.19 -14.34 21.71
C ALA A 257 14.67 -14.73 21.55
N PHE A 258 14.98 -15.68 20.66
CA PHE A 258 16.34 -16.13 20.32
C PHE A 258 17.21 -16.47 21.55
N GLN A 259 16.69 -17.35 22.41
CA GLN A 259 17.39 -17.85 23.60
C GLN A 259 18.72 -18.51 23.20
N GLY A 260 19.82 -18.19 23.90
CA GLY A 260 21.17 -18.70 23.62
C GLY A 260 21.92 -17.97 22.50
N LEU A 261 21.32 -16.97 21.83
CA LEU A 261 22.03 -16.12 20.88
C LEU A 261 23.16 -15.32 21.55
N ASP A 262 22.97 -14.96 22.82
CA ASP A 262 23.98 -14.36 23.70
C ASP A 262 25.19 -15.28 23.90
N GLU A 263 24.99 -16.60 24.09
CA GLU A 263 26.11 -17.56 24.10
C GLU A 263 26.84 -17.59 22.76
N VAL A 264 26.12 -17.62 21.64
CA VAL A 264 26.70 -17.67 20.29
C VAL A 264 27.51 -16.39 20.01
N ILE A 265 27.01 -15.23 20.42
CA ILE A 265 27.73 -13.96 20.33
C ILE A 265 28.96 -13.98 21.26
N GLY A 266 28.85 -14.45 22.50
CA GLY A 266 29.96 -14.57 23.44
C GLY A 266 31.08 -15.48 22.93
N LYS A 267 30.72 -16.64 22.35
CA LYS A 267 31.64 -17.57 21.68
C LYS A 267 32.34 -16.89 20.49
N ARG A 268 31.60 -16.13 19.66
CA ARG A 268 32.13 -15.39 18.50
C ARG A 268 33.05 -14.21 18.87
N VAL A 269 32.78 -13.53 19.97
CA VAL A 269 33.56 -12.37 20.47
C VAL A 269 34.77 -12.80 21.32
N GLY A 270 34.84 -14.08 21.70
CA GLY A 270 35.98 -14.66 22.44
C GLY A 270 35.84 -14.62 23.96
N SER A 271 34.74 -14.07 24.49
CA SER A 271 34.47 -13.91 25.93
C SER A 271 34.31 -15.23 26.71
N GLY A 272 34.41 -16.38 26.05
CA GLY A 272 34.28 -17.72 26.63
C GLY A 272 35.60 -18.40 27.04
N ARG A 273 36.72 -17.66 27.15
CA ARG A 273 38.01 -18.16 27.65
C ARG A 273 38.75 -17.13 28.51
N ILE A 274 38.58 -17.26 29.83
CA ILE A 274 39.53 -16.85 30.87
C ILE A 274 39.61 -18.03 31.85
#